data_AF-A0A2H6N0E8-F1
#
_entry.id   AF-A0A2H6N0E8-F1
#
_cell.length_a   1.000
_cell.length_b   1.000
_cell.length_c   1.000
_cell.angle_alpha   90.00
_cell.angle_beta   90.00
_cell.angle_gamma   90.00
#
_symmetry.space_group_name_H-M   'P 1'
#
loop_
_entity.id
_entity.type
_entity.pdbx_description
1 polymer ?
#
loop_
_entity_poly.entity_id
_entity_poly.type
_entity_poly.pdbx_seq_one_letter_code
_entity_poly.pdbx_strand_id
1 'polypeptide(L)'
;VCGPAVEDPRRQDLPASGGLDPPRSSVVPANCLALERQTLKEANFSDRVIDSIQASQKPSTSCIYDATWKVFCSWAAKSAAVPSLASVVEVLSFLQDGLDKGLAPNTLHRQVVALSSVLVWEDFDSLSHHPSVRRFL
;
A
#
# COMPACT_ATOMS: atom_id res chain seq x y z
N VAL A 1 33.48 -7.86 -69.17
CA VAL A 1 32.24 -7.71 -69.97
C VAL A 1 31.20 -7.03 -69.09
N CYS A 2 30.52 -6.01 -69.62
CA CYS A 2 29.39 -5.32 -68.97
C CYS A 2 28.21 -6.28 -68.70
N GLY A 3 27.36 -5.95 -67.71
CA GLY A 3 26.10 -6.63 -67.35
C GLY A 3 24.99 -6.50 -68.41
N PRO A 4 23.66 -6.47 -68.12
CA PRO A 4 22.93 -6.51 -66.83
C PRO A 4 21.65 -7.40 -66.86
N ALA A 5 20.80 -7.40 -65.81
CA ALA A 5 19.32 -7.49 -65.92
C ALA A 5 18.61 -7.35 -64.54
N VAL A 6 17.94 -6.22 -64.25
CA VAL A 6 16.46 -5.93 -64.22
C VAL A 6 15.68 -6.73 -63.13
N GLU A 7 15.26 -6.08 -62.04
CA GLU A 7 13.89 -5.55 -61.70
C GLU A 7 12.85 -6.68 -61.38
N ASP A 8 11.91 -6.63 -60.44
CA ASP A 8 11.14 -5.55 -59.78
C ASP A 8 10.50 -6.14 -58.45
N PRO A 9 9.46 -5.58 -57.76
CA PRO A 9 9.45 -5.20 -56.35
C PRO A 9 8.30 -5.91 -55.59
N ARG A 10 7.92 -5.40 -54.41
CA ARG A 10 6.56 -5.34 -53.76
C ARG A 10 6.78 -5.34 -52.25
N ARG A 11 6.88 -4.16 -51.63
CA ARG A 11 5.76 -3.41 -51.00
C ARG A 11 5.07 -4.16 -49.84
N GLN A 12 5.10 -3.46 -48.69
CA GLN A 12 4.06 -3.43 -47.65
C GLN A 12 4.07 -4.65 -46.70
N ASP A 13 3.90 -4.55 -45.40
CA ASP A 13 3.49 -3.46 -44.52
C ASP A 13 3.91 -3.89 -43.11
N LEU A 14 4.34 -2.96 -42.26
CA LEU A 14 4.67 -3.24 -40.86
C LEU A 14 3.41 -2.92 -40.04
N PRO A 15 2.67 -3.90 -39.49
CA PRO A 15 1.81 -3.60 -38.36
C PRO A 15 2.65 -3.74 -37.09
N ALA A 16 3.09 -2.58 -36.59
CA ALA A 16 3.36 -2.42 -35.17
C ALA A 16 2.11 -2.85 -34.39
N SER A 17 2.17 -3.97 -33.67
CA SER A 17 1.07 -4.39 -32.81
C SER A 17 1.59 -5.12 -31.59
N GLY A 18 1.13 -4.67 -30.43
CA GLY A 18 1.33 -5.34 -29.16
C GLY A 18 2.41 -4.72 -28.28
N GLY A 19 2.34 -3.40 -28.06
CA GLY A 19 2.83 -2.86 -26.79
C GLY A 19 2.02 -3.53 -25.69
N LEU A 20 2.57 -4.59 -25.11
CA LEU A 20 2.07 -5.19 -23.89
C LEU A 20 2.26 -4.13 -22.81
N ASP A 21 1.19 -3.40 -22.48
CA ASP A 21 1.10 -2.69 -21.23
C ASP A 21 1.53 -3.67 -20.12
N PRO A 22 2.56 -3.34 -19.32
CA PRO A 22 2.92 -4.20 -18.21
C PRO A 22 1.67 -4.33 -17.32
N PRO A 23 1.45 -5.52 -16.72
CA PRO A 23 0.32 -5.73 -15.83
C PRO A 23 0.31 -4.59 -14.84
N ARG A 24 -0.83 -3.90 -14.71
CA ARG A 24 -1.06 -2.87 -13.70
C ARG A 24 -0.87 -3.57 -12.36
N SER A 25 0.37 -3.58 -11.91
CA SER A 25 0.79 -4.28 -10.72
C SER A 25 -0.02 -3.65 -9.62
N SER A 26 -0.91 -4.45 -9.02
CA SER A 26 -1.59 -4.10 -7.78
C SER A 26 -0.53 -4.12 -6.69
N VAL A 27 0.41 -3.18 -6.78
CA VAL A 27 1.40 -2.91 -5.76
C VAL A 27 0.60 -2.26 -4.66
N VAL A 28 0.30 -3.04 -3.61
CA VAL A 28 -0.10 -2.49 -2.32
C VAL A 28 0.83 -1.31 -2.06
N PRO A 29 0.31 -0.07 -1.89
CA PRO A 29 1.16 1.09 -1.77
C PRO A 29 2.21 0.85 -0.68
N ALA A 30 3.47 0.81 -1.10
CA ALA A 30 4.60 0.51 -0.21
C ALA A 30 4.81 1.60 0.85
N ASN A 31 4.10 2.72 0.73
CA ASN A 31 4.12 3.83 1.67
C ASN A 31 2.70 4.15 2.15
N CYS A 32 2.58 4.52 3.42
CA CYS A 32 1.30 4.78 4.07
C CYS A 32 0.56 6.00 3.47
N LEU A 33 1.31 7.01 3.01
CA LEU A 33 0.76 8.22 2.40
C LEU A 33 0.08 7.96 1.05
N ALA A 34 0.56 6.99 0.28
CA ALA A 34 -0.04 6.63 -1.00
C ALA A 34 -1.32 5.82 -0.77
N LEU A 35 -1.38 5.00 0.29
CA LEU A 35 -2.63 4.36 0.69
C LEU A 35 -3.66 5.40 1.14
N GLU A 36 -3.28 6.33 2.02
CA GLU A 36 -4.14 7.44 2.45
C GLU A 36 -4.61 8.28 1.24
N ARG A 37 -3.71 8.62 0.32
CA ARG A 37 -4.05 9.34 -0.91
C ARG A 37 -5.04 8.55 -1.76
N GLN A 38 -4.87 7.24 -1.89
CA GLN A 38 -5.79 6.39 -2.63
C GLN A 38 -7.19 6.38 -1.99
N THR A 39 -7.27 6.19 -0.67
CA THR A 39 -8.54 6.24 0.08
C THR A 39 -9.23 7.59 -0.05
N LEU A 40 -8.50 8.70 0.04
CA LEU A 40 -9.07 10.04 -0.14
C LEU A 40 -9.55 10.28 -1.59
N LYS A 41 -8.86 9.72 -2.59
CA LYS A 41 -9.33 9.76 -3.99
C LYS A 41 -10.61 8.97 -4.18
N GLU A 42 -10.72 7.79 -3.58
CA GLU A 42 -11.93 6.96 -3.60
C GLU A 42 -13.12 7.67 -2.91
N ALA A 43 -12.84 8.47 -1.88
CA ALA A 43 -13.80 9.35 -1.23
C ALA A 43 -14.08 10.67 -1.99
N ASN A 44 -13.59 10.82 -3.23
CA ASN A 44 -13.79 11.97 -4.12
C ASN A 44 -13.22 13.32 -3.60
N PHE A 45 -12.19 13.29 -2.75
CA PHE A 45 -11.46 14.52 -2.40
C PHE A 45 -10.60 15.01 -3.58
N SER A 46 -10.52 16.33 -3.78
CA SER A 46 -9.64 16.92 -4.81
C SER A 46 -8.15 16.77 -4.43
N ASP A 47 -7.26 16.65 -5.43
CA ASP A 47 -5.81 16.55 -5.21
C ASP A 47 -5.27 17.70 -4.34
N ARG A 48 -5.76 18.94 -4.52
CA ARG A 48 -5.35 20.10 -3.70
C ARG A 48 -5.68 19.92 -2.21
N VAL A 49 -6.85 19.33 -1.91
CA VAL A 49 -7.27 19.06 -0.53
C VAL A 49 -6.42 17.93 0.05
N ILE A 50 -6.17 16.87 -0.72
CA ILE A 50 -5.31 15.76 -0.32
C ILE A 50 -3.90 16.26 0.00
N ASP A 51 -3.30 17.07 -0.88
CA ASP A 51 -1.97 17.64 -0.65
C ASP A 51 -1.94 18.48 0.63
N SER A 52 -2.99 19.24 0.91
CA SER A 52 -3.09 20.05 2.14
C SER A 52 -3.22 19.18 3.40
N ILE A 53 -4.01 18.11 3.34
CA ILE A 53 -4.13 17.12 4.44
C ILE A 53 -2.76 16.48 4.70
N GLN A 54 -2.08 16.01 3.65
CA GLN A 54 -0.78 15.37 3.79
C GLN A 54 0.30 16.35 4.27
N ALA A 55 0.29 17.60 3.80
CA ALA A 55 1.20 18.65 4.26
C ALA A 55 0.95 19.08 5.71
N SER A 56 -0.27 18.88 6.24
CA SER A 56 -0.59 19.21 7.63
C SER A 56 0.01 18.23 8.64
N GLN A 57 0.41 17.03 8.18
CA GLN A 57 1.05 16.05 9.05
C GLN A 57 2.51 16.42 9.33
N LYS A 58 2.94 16.22 10.58
CA LYS A 58 4.35 16.41 10.95
C LYS A 58 5.21 15.33 10.28
N PRO A 59 6.33 15.68 9.61
CA PRO A 59 7.19 14.71 8.93
C PRO A 59 7.67 13.55 9.81
N SER A 60 7.93 13.84 11.10
CA SER A 60 8.33 12.82 12.08
C SER A 60 7.22 11.80 12.35
N THR A 61 5.96 12.23 12.43
CA THR A 61 4.80 11.35 12.60
C THR A 61 4.62 10.46 11.37
N SER A 62 4.65 11.05 10.16
CA SER A 62 4.51 10.29 8.92
C SER A 62 5.63 9.26 8.74
N CYS A 63 6.87 9.59 9.12
CA CYS A 63 7.99 8.64 9.10
C CYS A 63 7.76 7.44 10.05
N ILE A 64 7.25 7.69 11.26
CA ILE A 64 6.93 6.62 12.22
C ILE A 64 5.80 5.72 11.69
N TYR A 65 4.77 6.33 11.09
CA TYR A 65 3.63 5.58 10.55
C TYR A 65 4.04 4.75 9.34
N ASP A 66 4.85 5.32 8.44
CA ASP A 66 5.39 4.61 7.28
C ASP A 66 6.31 3.45 7.70
N ALA A 67 7.17 3.65 8.70
CA ALA A 67 8.01 2.58 9.23
C ALA A 67 7.16 1.45 9.83
N THR A 68 6.11 1.80 10.58
CA THR A 68 5.19 0.81 11.15
C THR A 68 4.44 0.06 10.05
N TRP A 69 3.95 0.77 9.04
CA TRP A 69 3.27 0.19 7.89
C TRP A 69 4.17 -0.81 7.14
N LYS A 70 5.43 -0.46 6.90
CA LYS A 70 6.41 -1.37 6.27
C LYS A 70 6.65 -2.64 7.07
N VAL A 71 6.77 -2.52 8.40
CA VAL A 71 6.90 -3.68 9.29
C VAL A 71 5.66 -4.56 9.20
N PHE A 72 4.47 -3.95 9.20
CA PHE A 72 3.21 -4.67 9.06
C PHE A 72 3.07 -5.36 7.69
N CYS A 73 3.36 -4.68 6.58
CA CYS A 73 3.36 -5.27 5.24
C CYS A 73 4.31 -6.46 5.15
N SER A 74 5.51 -6.34 5.75
CA SER A 74 6.50 -7.42 5.78
C SER A 74 6.03 -8.62 6.60
N TRP A 75 5.25 -8.38 7.66
CA TRP A 75 4.61 -9.43 8.43
C TRP A 75 3.46 -10.09 7.65
N ALA A 76 2.55 -9.29 7.10
CA ALA A 76 1.39 -9.76 6.34
C ALA A 76 1.79 -10.62 5.13
N ALA A 77 2.86 -10.24 4.42
CA ALA A 77 3.42 -11.03 3.32
C ALA A 77 3.88 -12.44 3.75
N LYS A 78 4.35 -12.59 5.00
CA LYS A 78 4.75 -13.90 5.56
C LYS A 78 3.55 -14.70 6.04
N SER A 79 2.50 -14.01 6.48
CA SER A 79 1.26 -14.61 6.99
C SER A 79 0.20 -14.86 5.90
N ALA A 80 0.54 -14.66 4.63
CA ALA A 80 -0.38 -14.72 3.48
C ALA A 80 -1.61 -13.79 3.60
N ALA A 81 -1.46 -12.68 4.32
CA ALA A 81 -2.47 -11.65 4.52
C ALA A 81 -2.29 -10.49 3.51
N VAL A 82 -3.39 -9.82 3.15
CA VAL A 82 -3.35 -8.60 2.34
C VAL A 82 -3.29 -7.39 3.29
N PRO A 83 -2.18 -6.62 3.32
CA PRO A 83 -1.99 -5.59 4.34
C PRO A 83 -3.12 -4.54 4.38
N SER A 84 -3.59 -4.07 3.22
CA SER A 84 -4.61 -3.03 3.12
C SER A 84 -6.03 -3.50 3.45
N LEU A 85 -6.24 -4.82 3.52
CA LEU A 85 -7.53 -5.45 3.83
C LEU A 85 -7.46 -6.25 5.13
N ALA A 86 -6.46 -5.97 5.97
CA ALA A 86 -6.22 -6.73 7.17
C ALA A 86 -7.39 -6.60 8.15
N SER A 87 -7.93 -7.73 8.54
CA SER A 87 -8.92 -7.87 9.60
C SER A 87 -8.32 -7.57 10.97
N VAL A 88 -9.19 -7.32 11.96
CA VAL A 88 -8.77 -7.17 13.36
C VAL A 88 -8.05 -8.41 13.87
N VAL A 89 -8.41 -9.61 13.39
CA VAL A 89 -7.76 -10.87 13.75
C VAL A 89 -6.30 -10.91 13.28
N GLU A 90 -6.04 -10.45 12.05
CA GLU A 90 -4.69 -10.36 11.50
C GLU A 90 -3.86 -9.31 12.24
N VAL A 91 -4.46 -8.16 12.59
CA VAL A 91 -3.76 -7.17 13.42
C VAL A 91 -3.43 -7.73 14.81
N LEU A 92 -4.36 -8.43 15.47
CA LEU A 92 -4.09 -9.05 16.77
C LEU A 92 -2.99 -10.11 16.66
N SER A 93 -2.98 -10.90 15.59
CA SER A 93 -1.90 -11.87 15.31
C SER A 93 -0.55 -11.17 15.14
N PHE A 94 -0.52 -10.04 14.43
CA PHE A 94 0.69 -9.21 14.31
C PHE A 94 1.18 -8.66 15.65
N LEU A 95 0.26 -8.18 16.50
CA LEU A 95 0.62 -7.65 17.82
C LEU A 95 1.09 -8.77 18.76
N GLN A 96 0.49 -9.96 18.69
CA GLN A 96 0.94 -11.14 19.42
C GLN A 96 2.36 -11.53 19.01
N ASP A 97 2.65 -11.60 17.71
CA ASP A 97 4.01 -11.83 17.20
C ASP A 97 5.02 -10.79 17.69
N GLY A 98 4.59 -9.55 17.89
CA GLY A 98 5.39 -8.48 18.48
C GLY A 98 5.63 -8.70 19.97
N LEU A 99 4.60 -9.09 20.70
CA LEU A 99 4.65 -9.41 22.12
C LEU A 99 5.60 -10.60 22.38
N ASP A 100 5.49 -11.66 21.58
CA ASP A 100 6.35 -12.86 21.67
C ASP A 100 7.81 -12.55 21.38
N LYS A 101 8.08 -11.50 20.59
CA LYS A 101 9.43 -10.96 20.35
C LYS A 101 9.92 -10.00 21.44
N GLY A 102 9.13 -9.79 22.49
CA GLY A 102 9.47 -8.93 23.63
C GLY A 102 9.27 -7.44 23.38
N LEU A 103 8.41 -7.04 22.44
CA LEU A 103 8.07 -5.63 22.29
C LEU A 103 7.32 -5.13 23.53
N ALA A 104 7.71 -3.95 24.02
CA ALA A 104 7.05 -3.32 25.14
C ALA A 104 5.59 -2.95 24.79
N PRO A 105 4.65 -2.99 25.77
CA PRO A 105 3.24 -2.64 25.53
C PRO A 105 3.05 -1.27 24.88
N ASN A 106 3.87 -0.29 25.25
CA ASN A 106 3.79 1.06 24.68
C ASN A 106 4.20 1.09 23.19
N THR A 107 5.06 0.17 22.75
CA THR A 107 5.39 0.00 21.34
C THR A 107 4.22 -0.59 20.57
N LEU A 108 3.56 -1.62 21.12
CA LEU A 108 2.36 -2.22 20.53
C LEU A 108 1.23 -1.18 20.40
N HIS A 109 1.03 -0.35 21.43
CA HIS A 109 0.06 0.75 21.38
C HIS A 109 0.39 1.76 20.27
N ARG A 110 1.66 2.13 20.10
CA ARG A 110 2.09 3.01 18.99
C ARG A 110 1.86 2.37 17.63
N GLN A 111 2.05 1.06 17.50
CA GLN A 111 1.74 0.34 16.27
C GLN A 111 0.25 0.37 15.96
N VAL A 112 -0.61 0.15 16.96
CA VAL A 112 -2.06 0.25 16.80
C VAL A 112 -2.48 1.65 16.36
N VAL A 113 -1.96 2.71 16.98
CA VAL A 113 -2.28 4.09 16.60
C VAL A 113 -1.86 4.37 15.16
N ALA A 114 -0.66 3.93 14.76
CA ALA A 114 -0.19 4.09 13.39
C ALA A 114 -1.07 3.32 12.40
N LEU A 115 -1.37 2.05 12.65
CA LEU A 115 -2.24 1.24 11.78
C LEU A 115 -3.66 1.79 11.70
N SER A 116 -4.19 2.32 12.81
CA SER A 116 -5.50 2.98 12.84
C SER A 116 -5.59 4.16 11.88
N SER A 117 -4.48 4.87 11.65
CA SER A 117 -4.43 6.03 10.75
C SER A 117 -4.26 5.67 9.28
N VAL A 118 -3.85 4.43 8.97
CA VAL A 118 -3.51 4.00 7.61
C VAL A 118 -4.59 3.10 7.04
N LEU A 119 -5.22 2.27 7.88
CA LEU A 119 -6.24 1.33 7.47
C LEU A 119 -7.63 1.90 7.65
N VAL A 120 -8.54 1.50 6.76
CA VAL A 120 -9.97 1.76 6.87
C VAL A 120 -10.61 0.64 7.70
N TRP A 121 -11.49 1.01 8.62
CA TRP A 121 -12.17 0.08 9.52
C TRP A 121 -13.68 0.21 9.30
N GLU A 122 -14.34 -0.88 8.92
CA GLU A 122 -15.77 -0.85 8.55
C GLU A 122 -16.70 -0.66 9.77
N ASP A 123 -16.32 -1.21 10.93
CA ASP A 123 -17.20 -1.29 12.10
C ASP A 123 -16.88 -0.27 13.22
N PHE A 124 -15.76 0.46 13.13
CA PHE A 124 -15.28 1.33 14.21
C PHE A 124 -14.61 2.60 13.67
N ASP A 125 -14.77 3.72 14.40
CA ASP A 125 -14.10 4.99 14.09
C ASP A 125 -12.56 4.87 14.10
N SER A 126 -12.02 3.88 14.81
CA SER A 126 -10.59 3.59 14.91
C SER A 126 -10.36 2.18 15.44
N LEU A 127 -9.34 1.49 14.95
CA LEU A 127 -8.89 0.20 15.47
C LEU A 127 -8.58 0.24 16.97
N SER A 128 -8.08 1.36 17.50
CA SER A 128 -7.85 1.54 18.94
C SER A 128 -9.12 1.44 19.80
N HIS A 129 -10.31 1.67 19.21
CA HIS A 129 -11.59 1.57 19.91
C HIS A 129 -12.17 0.14 19.86
N HIS A 130 -11.61 -0.75 19.05
CA HIS A 130 -12.10 -2.12 18.94
C HIS A 130 -11.93 -2.85 20.30
N PRO A 131 -12.98 -3.49 20.85
CA PRO A 131 -12.95 -4.05 22.20
C PRO A 131 -11.87 -5.12 22.40
N SER A 132 -11.61 -5.95 21.39
CA SER A 132 -10.54 -6.95 21.45
C SER A 132 -9.13 -6.34 21.46
N VAL A 133 -8.90 -5.26 20.69
CA VAL A 133 -7.60 -4.57 20.66
C VAL A 133 -7.33 -3.89 21.99
N ARG A 134 -8.34 -3.24 22.55
CA ARG A 134 -8.24 -2.58 23.86
C ARG A 134 -8.04 -3.56 25.02
N ARG A 135 -8.51 -4.80 24.92
CA ARG A 135 -8.27 -5.84 25.93
C ARG A 135 -6.91 -6.52 25.78
N PHE A 136 -6.35 -6.51 24.57
CA PHE A 136 -5.06 -7.11 24.29
C PHE A 136 -3.89 -6.25 24.79
N LEU A 137 -4.02 -4.93 24.68
CA LEU A 137 -3.06 -3.94 25.17
C LEU A 137 -3.23 -3.66 26.66
#